data_AF-A0A060X1N1-F1
#
_entry.id   AF-A0A060X1N1-F1
#
_cell.length_a   1.000
_cell.length_b   1.000
_cell.length_c   1.000
_cell.angle_alpha   90.00
_cell.angle_beta   90.00
_cell.angle_gamma   90.00
#
_symmetry.space_group_name_H-M   'P 1'
#
loop_
_entity.id
_entity.type
_entity.pdbx_description
1 polymer ?
#
loop_
_entity_poly.entity_id
_entity_poly.type
_entity_poly.pdbx_seq_one_letter_code
_entity_poly.pdbx_strand_id
1 'polypeptide(L)'
;MRNKKIFKESIMNMQAKGTTDYKSGFQFAFEQLLNDTGAPRAGCNKMIMMFTDGGEDRAQDIFEKYNWPNKTIRVFTFSVGQHNYDVTPLQWIACANKGE
;
A
#
# COMPACT_ATOMS: atom_id res chain seq x y z
N MET A 1 -6.42 21.52 9.77
CA MET A 1 -5.18 20.90 9.22
C MET A 1 -4.34 20.10 10.25
N ARG A 2 -4.79 19.89 11.50
CA ARG A 2 -3.98 19.25 12.56
C ARG A 2 -3.49 17.83 12.21
N ASN A 3 -4.35 16.95 11.71
CA ASN A 3 -3.99 15.57 11.39
C ASN A 3 -2.90 15.47 10.30
N LYS A 4 -2.99 16.33 9.27
CA LYS A 4 -1.98 16.38 8.19
C LYS A 4 -0.61 16.84 8.70
N LYS A 5 -0.58 17.75 9.68
CA LYS A 5 0.67 18.23 10.31
C LYS A 5 1.34 17.12 11.10
N ILE A 6 0.59 16.44 11.97
CA ILE A 6 1.11 15.31 12.78
C ILE A 6 1.66 14.21 11.86
N PHE A 7 0.92 13.84 10.82
CA PHE A 7 1.36 12.82 9.86
C PHE A 7 2.67 13.20 9.15
N LYS A 8 2.81 14.46 8.69
CA LYS A 8 4.05 14.96 8.08
C LYS A 8 5.23 14.88 9.04
N GLU A 9 5.05 15.30 10.29
CA GLU A 9 6.11 15.26 11.31
C GLU A 9 6.56 13.82 11.60
N SER A 10 5.63 12.87 11.68
CA SER A 10 5.96 11.44 11.85
C SER A 10 6.73 10.86 10.66
N ILE A 11 6.36 11.21 9.42
CA ILE A 11 7.09 10.75 8.23
C ILE A 11 8.55 11.25 8.23
N MET A 12 8.78 12.52 8.59
CA MET A 12 10.13 13.10 8.57
C MET A 12 11.10 12.41 9.53
N ASN A 13 10.59 11.75 10.58
CA ASN A 13 11.38 11.06 11.58
C ASN A 13 11.50 9.54 11.34
N MET A 14 10.91 9.03 10.26
CA MET A 14 10.95 7.60 9.93
C MET A 14 12.37 7.18 9.53
N GLN A 15 12.84 6.05 10.06
CA GLN A 15 14.14 5.46 9.72
C GLN A 15 13.94 4.08 9.08
N ALA A 16 14.59 3.85 7.94
CA ALA A 16 14.59 2.55 7.30
C ALA A 16 15.50 1.57 8.09
N LYS A 17 14.94 0.44 8.52
CA LYS A 17 15.65 -0.66 9.19
C LYS A 17 14.97 -1.99 8.89
N GLY A 18 15.77 -3.06 8.79
CA GLY A 18 15.27 -4.43 8.61
C GLY A 18 15.04 -4.82 7.15
N THR A 19 14.20 -5.84 6.95
CA THR A 19 13.89 -6.44 5.64
C THR A 19 12.49 -6.07 5.18
N THR A 20 12.29 -6.07 3.87
CA THR A 20 10.99 -5.79 3.24
C THR A 20 10.03 -6.98 3.37
N ASP A 21 8.79 -6.72 3.78
CA ASP A 21 7.69 -7.69 3.82
C ASP A 21 6.40 -7.05 3.29
N TYR A 22 6.09 -7.32 2.02
CA TYR A 22 4.89 -6.79 1.37
C TYR A 22 3.61 -7.43 1.89
N LYS A 23 3.64 -8.71 2.27
CA LYS A 23 2.42 -9.41 2.70
C LYS A 23 1.89 -8.81 3.99
N SER A 24 2.76 -8.66 4.99
CA SER A 24 2.39 -8.03 6.25
C SER A 24 1.98 -6.57 6.06
N GLY A 25 2.69 -5.82 5.21
CA GLY A 25 2.36 -4.42 4.89
C GLY A 25 0.98 -4.25 4.26
N PHE A 26 0.66 -5.05 3.22
CA PHE A 26 -0.65 -4.99 2.57
C PHE A 26 -1.76 -5.54 3.46
N GLN A 27 -1.52 -6.60 4.22
CA GLN A 27 -2.51 -7.10 5.19
C GLN A 27 -2.89 -5.98 6.18
N PHE A 28 -1.91 -5.30 6.76
CA PHE A 28 -2.14 -4.17 7.66
C PHE A 28 -2.95 -3.07 6.98
N ALA A 29 -2.61 -2.69 5.74
CA ALA A 29 -3.32 -1.67 4.99
C ALA A 29 -4.79 -2.03 4.72
N PHE A 30 -5.08 -3.29 4.36
CA PHE A 30 -6.44 -3.77 4.16
C PHE A 30 -7.24 -3.77 5.45
N GLU A 31 -6.65 -4.21 6.57
CA GLU A 31 -7.29 -4.20 7.87
C GLU A 31 -7.65 -2.76 8.30
N GLN A 32 -6.78 -1.78 8.07
CA GLN A 32 -7.11 -0.37 8.32
C GLN A 32 -8.29 0.13 7.46
N LEU A 33 -8.37 -0.30 6.18
CA LEU A 33 -9.42 0.11 5.25
C LEU A 33 -10.75 -0.64 5.39
N LEU A 34 -10.76 -1.83 6.00
CA LEU A 34 -11.94 -2.69 6.08
C LEU A 34 -12.51 -2.80 7.49
N ASN A 35 -11.67 -2.81 8.52
CA ASN A 35 -12.15 -2.95 9.89
C ASN A 35 -12.87 -1.68 10.34
N ASP A 36 -14.02 -1.84 10.99
CA ASP A 36 -14.69 -0.71 11.61
C ASP A 36 -13.94 -0.30 12.88
N THR A 37 -13.40 0.92 12.86
CA THR A 37 -12.65 1.51 13.97
C THR A 37 -13.49 2.51 14.77
N GLY A 38 -14.77 2.69 14.44
CA GLY A 38 -15.64 3.72 14.99
C GLY A 38 -15.28 5.14 14.55
N ALA A 39 -14.22 5.31 13.74
CA ALA A 39 -13.81 6.60 13.22
C ALA A 39 -14.61 6.98 11.96
N PRO A 40 -14.98 8.26 11.77
CA PRO A 40 -15.64 8.72 10.55
C PRO A 40 -14.81 8.39 9.29
N ARG A 41 -15.48 7.84 8.26
CA ARG A 41 -14.88 7.50 6.97
C ARG A 41 -15.52 8.30 5.85
N ALA A 42 -14.77 8.51 4.77
CA ALA A 42 -15.27 9.25 3.61
C ALA A 42 -16.38 8.51 2.82
N GLY A 43 -16.52 7.19 3.00
CA GLY A 43 -17.56 6.39 2.32
C GLY A 43 -17.44 6.33 0.79
N CYS A 44 -16.32 6.78 0.22
CA CYS A 44 -16.08 6.88 -1.21
C CYS A 44 -14.94 5.93 -1.65
N ASN A 45 -14.23 6.31 -2.71
CA ASN A 45 -13.07 5.59 -3.25
C ASN A 45 -12.09 5.18 -2.14
N LYS A 46 -11.76 3.89 -2.10
CA LYS A 46 -10.74 3.33 -1.22
C LYS A 46 -9.49 3.05 -2.05
N MET A 47 -8.34 3.47 -1.55
CA MET A 47 -7.06 3.27 -2.23
C MET A 47 -5.92 3.02 -1.26
N ILE A 48 -4.91 2.29 -1.73
CA ILE A 48 -3.62 2.07 -1.08
C ILE A 48 -2.54 2.58 -2.03
N MET A 49 -1.57 3.32 -1.49
CA MET A 49 -0.39 3.78 -2.24
C MET A 49 0.85 3.22 -1.57
N MET A 50 1.67 2.47 -2.33
CA MET A 50 2.94 1.92 -1.86
C MET A 50 4.10 2.66 -2.50
N PHE A 51 5.05 3.13 -1.70
CA PHE A 51 6.29 3.75 -2.15
C PHE A 51 7.45 2.83 -1.77
N THR A 52 8.23 2.40 -2.76
CA THR A 52 9.34 1.44 -2.57
C THR A 52 10.37 1.65 -3.67
N ASP A 53 11.60 1.24 -3.44
CA ASP A 53 12.66 1.14 -4.43
C ASP A 53 12.63 -0.17 -5.23
N GLY A 54 11.63 -1.04 -5.03
CA GLY A 54 11.51 -2.32 -5.74
C GLY A 54 11.35 -3.49 -4.78
N GLY A 55 11.17 -4.68 -5.32
CA GLY A 55 11.03 -5.91 -4.53
C GLY A 55 10.59 -7.09 -5.38
N GLU A 56 10.76 -8.29 -4.82
CA GLU A 56 10.57 -9.54 -5.56
C GLU A 56 9.17 -10.15 -5.39
N ASP A 57 8.49 -9.84 -4.28
CA ASP A 57 7.18 -10.42 -3.97
C ASP A 57 6.05 -9.62 -4.62
N ARG A 58 4.98 -10.30 -5.02
CA ARG A 58 3.73 -9.72 -5.53
C ARG A 58 2.62 -9.67 -4.48
N ALA A 59 2.81 -10.32 -3.32
CA ALA A 59 1.82 -10.47 -2.25
C ALA A 59 0.43 -10.91 -2.77
N GLN A 60 0.43 -11.77 -3.79
CA GLN A 60 -0.77 -12.15 -4.54
C GLN A 60 -1.86 -12.75 -3.64
N ASP A 61 -1.46 -13.60 -2.69
CA ASP A 61 -2.34 -14.23 -1.70
C ASP A 61 -3.11 -13.21 -0.85
N ILE A 62 -2.49 -12.08 -0.53
CA ILE A 62 -3.15 -10.98 0.21
C ILE A 62 -4.21 -10.32 -0.67
N PHE A 63 -3.90 -10.02 -1.93
CA PHE A 63 -4.89 -9.41 -2.84
C PHE A 63 -6.06 -10.34 -3.16
N GLU A 64 -5.78 -11.63 -3.31
CA GLU A 64 -6.81 -12.66 -3.49
C GLU A 64 -7.77 -12.72 -2.30
N LYS A 65 -7.22 -12.69 -1.08
CA LYS A 65 -8.01 -12.72 0.16
C LYS A 65 -8.86 -11.46 0.37
N TYR A 66 -8.30 -10.27 0.13
CA TYR A 66 -8.92 -9.02 0.59
C TYR A 66 -9.63 -8.21 -0.51
N ASN A 67 -9.25 -8.35 -1.78
CA ASN A 67 -9.71 -7.45 -2.84
C ASN A 67 -10.30 -8.18 -4.04
N TRP A 68 -10.04 -9.46 -4.25
CA TRP A 68 -10.56 -10.22 -5.39
C TRP A 68 -11.89 -10.92 -5.08
N PRO A 69 -12.73 -11.18 -6.11
CA PRO A 69 -12.55 -10.84 -7.53
C PRO A 69 -12.97 -9.40 -7.89
N ASN A 70 -13.69 -8.71 -7.00
CA ASN A 70 -14.39 -7.46 -7.34
C ASN A 70 -13.43 -6.26 -7.55
N LYS A 71 -12.26 -6.28 -6.91
CA LYS A 71 -11.21 -5.25 -7.00
C LYS A 71 -11.78 -3.86 -6.71
N THR A 72 -12.35 -3.70 -5.52
CA THR A 72 -13.03 -2.47 -5.09
C THR A 72 -12.07 -1.44 -4.49
N ILE A 73 -10.90 -1.88 -4.02
CA ILE A 73 -9.81 -1.03 -3.53
C ILE A 73 -8.77 -0.88 -4.64
N ARG A 74 -8.39 0.35 -4.98
CA ARG A 74 -7.34 0.63 -5.97
C ARG A 74 -5.96 0.62 -5.32
N VAL A 75 -4.96 0.05 -5.98
CA VAL A 75 -3.59 0.00 -5.44
C VAL A 75 -2.64 0.66 -6.42
N PHE A 76 -1.93 1.68 -5.96
CA PHE A 76 -0.92 2.40 -6.74
C PHE A 76 0.46 2.09 -6.20
N THR A 77 1.43 1.90 -7.09
CA THR A 77 2.81 1.58 -6.71
C THR A 77 3.78 2.59 -7.29
N PHE A 78 4.62 3.16 -6.44
CA PHE A 78 5.62 4.15 -6.83
C PHE A 78 7.01 3.58 -6.58
N SER A 79 7.75 3.37 -7.67
CA SER A 79 9.19 3.11 -7.63
C SER A 79 9.94 4.42 -7.37
N VAL A 80 10.69 4.52 -6.28
CA VAL A 80 11.37 5.76 -5.88
C VAL A 80 12.87 5.57 -5.69
N GLY A 81 13.65 6.57 -6.10
CA GLY A 81 15.11 6.53 -6.03
C GLY A 81 15.76 5.99 -7.30
N GLN A 82 17.09 6.07 -7.37
CA GLN A 82 17.88 5.43 -8.42
C GLN A 82 18.32 4.06 -7.92
N HIS A 83 17.83 3.00 -8.54
CA HIS A 83 18.10 1.63 -8.15
C HIS A 83 18.04 0.68 -9.37
N ASN A 84 18.60 -0.51 -9.20
CA ASN A 84 18.57 -1.58 -10.21
C ASN A 84 17.61 -2.73 -9.84
N TYR A 85 16.78 -2.56 -8.81
CA TYR A 85 15.79 -3.56 -8.42
C TYR A 85 14.71 -3.76 -9.50
N ASP A 86 14.18 -4.97 -9.57
CA ASP A 86 13.09 -5.30 -10.48
C ASP A 86 11.80 -4.59 -10.05
N VAL A 87 11.16 -3.93 -11.02
CA VAL A 87 9.90 -3.20 -10.85
C VAL A 87 8.70 -3.99 -11.39
N THR A 88 8.94 -5.13 -12.03
CA THR A 88 7.89 -6.00 -12.60
C THR A 88 6.86 -6.43 -11.54
N PRO A 89 7.25 -6.79 -10.31
CA PRO A 89 6.26 -7.08 -9.26
C PRO A 89 5.38 -5.88 -8.91
N LEU A 90 5.93 -4.67 -8.89
CA LEU A 90 5.16 -3.44 -8.64
C LEU A 90 4.13 -3.18 -9.74
N GLN A 91 4.57 -3.24 -10.99
CA GLN A 91 3.69 -3.10 -12.15
C GLN A 91 2.56 -4.14 -12.13
N TRP A 92 2.87 -5.38 -11.73
CA TRP A 92 1.85 -6.41 -11.58
C TRP A 92 0.84 -6.05 -10.49
N ILE A 93 1.29 -5.57 -9.33
CA ILE A 93 0.41 -5.18 -8.22
C ILE A 93 -0.57 -4.08 -8.66
N ALA A 94 -0.07 -3.03 -9.33
CA ALA A 94 -0.89 -1.93 -9.82
C ALA A 94 -1.93 -2.42 -10.86
N CYS A 95 -1.47 -3.13 -11.89
CA CYS A 95 -2.33 -3.68 -12.94
C CYS A 95 -3.40 -4.63 -12.39
N ALA A 96 -3.03 -5.49 -11.44
CA ALA A 96 -3.92 -6.48 -10.85
C ALA A 96 -5.07 -5.85 -10.04
N ASN A 97 -4.88 -4.62 -9.54
CA ASN A 97 -5.80 -3.95 -8.61
C ASN A 97 -6.40 -2.65 -9.17
N LYS A 98 -6.47 -2.50 -10.51
CA LYS A 98 -7.08 -1.32 -11.18
C LYS A 98 -6.47 0.01 -10.72
N GLY A 99 -5.16 0.01 -10.45
CA GLY A 99 -4.38 1.22 -10.20
C GLY A 99 -3.36 1.47 -11.30
N GLU A 100 -2.36 2.29 -10.99
CA GLU A 100 -1.26 2.72 -11.86
C GLU A 100 0.08 2.64 -11.12
#